data_AF-A0A1Q4D2L3-F1
#
_entry.id   AF-A0A1Q4D2L3-F1
#
_cell.length_a   1.000
_cell.length_b   1.000
_cell.length_c   1.000
_cell.angle_alpha   90.00
_cell.angle_beta   90.00
_cell.angle_gamma   90.00
#
_symmetry.space_group_name_H-M   'P 1'
#
loop_
_entity.id
_entity.type
_entity.pdbx_description
1 polymer ?
#
loop_
_entity_poly.entity_id
_entity_poly.type
_entity_poly.pdbx_seq_one_letter_code
_entity_poly.pdbx_strand_id
1 'polypeptide(L)'
;MLRRLLPVLAAALLVAGCSGSTPHPDVTFTAGATSVVAKPTQYCDIDLTHCNSDAGAPVELAVPVGTPLQIDVPEEISSTPWQVVFSYRDGKGAQTDGRSPVFNVNAQKTYSLQLPGATDRLLAAQVQQYGPPPQANPQTGELEFPIRASWVLTTKAQ
;
A
#
# COMPACT_ATOMS: atom_id res chain seq x y z
N MET A 1 -26.26 34.89 58.74
CA MET A 1 -25.34 35.54 57.78
C MET A 1 -24.94 34.51 56.73
N LEU A 2 -25.31 34.76 55.49
CA LEU A 2 -25.21 33.85 54.36
C LEU A 2 -23.75 33.78 53.87
N ARG A 3 -23.12 32.60 53.88
CA ARG A 3 -21.80 32.41 53.27
C ARG A 3 -21.87 31.32 52.21
N ARG A 4 -22.04 31.77 50.96
CA ARG A 4 -21.93 31.00 49.72
C ARG A 4 -20.47 30.58 49.49
N LEU A 5 -20.21 29.32 49.16
CA LEU A 5 -19.01 28.86 48.44
C LEU A 5 -19.41 27.63 47.58
N LEU A 6 -19.77 27.86 46.31
CA LEU A 6 -19.00 27.55 45.08
C LEU A 6 -18.89 26.05 44.76
N PRO A 7 -19.54 25.54 43.69
CA PRO A 7 -19.34 24.18 43.21
C PRO A 7 -18.04 24.08 42.41
N VAL A 8 -17.17 23.16 42.80
CA VAL A 8 -15.96 22.79 42.06
C VAL A 8 -16.39 22.00 40.82
N LEU A 9 -16.31 22.62 39.63
CA LEU A 9 -16.37 21.91 38.36
C LEU A 9 -15.04 21.15 38.17
N ALA A 10 -15.07 19.84 38.32
CA ALA A 10 -13.97 18.97 37.89
C ALA A 10 -14.08 18.77 36.37
N ALA A 11 -13.28 19.50 35.60
CA ALA A 11 -13.10 19.25 34.17
C ALA A 11 -12.19 18.03 34.00
N ALA A 12 -12.77 16.90 33.61
CA ALA A 12 -12.01 15.73 33.17
C ALA A 12 -11.38 16.02 31.81
N LEU A 13 -10.08 16.32 31.80
CA LEU A 13 -9.26 16.38 30.59
C LEU A 13 -9.10 14.95 30.04
N LEU A 14 -9.92 14.60 29.05
CA LEU A 14 -9.71 13.45 28.19
C LEU A 14 -8.49 13.76 27.31
N VAL A 15 -7.30 13.31 27.74
CA VAL A 15 -6.11 13.31 26.91
C VAL A 15 -6.29 12.19 25.88
N ALA A 16 -6.84 12.53 24.72
CA ALA A 16 -6.78 11.67 23.55
C ALA A 16 -5.30 11.60 23.12
N GLY A 17 -4.60 10.55 23.52
CA GLY A 17 -3.28 10.24 23.01
C GLY A 17 -3.41 9.89 21.54
N CYS A 18 -3.13 10.83 20.65
CA CYS A 18 -2.84 10.52 19.26
C CYS A 18 -1.55 9.70 19.27
N SER A 19 -1.67 8.37 19.23
CA SER A 19 -0.58 7.48 18.91
C SER A 19 0.00 7.95 17.57
N GLY A 20 1.19 8.55 17.63
CA GLY A 20 1.89 9.14 16.50
C GLY A 20 2.23 8.07 15.49
N SER A 21 1.34 7.83 14.54
CA SER A 21 1.66 7.13 13.31
C SER A 21 2.50 8.08 12.46
N THR A 22 3.70 7.66 12.09
CA THR A 22 4.53 8.36 11.09
C THR A 22 3.65 8.59 9.84
N PRO A 23 3.54 9.83 9.33
CA PRO A 23 2.74 10.10 8.15
C PRO A 23 3.27 9.26 6.98
N HIS A 24 2.41 8.43 6.40
CA HIS A 24 2.71 7.65 5.22
C HIS A 24 1.54 7.77 4.23
N PRO A 25 1.80 7.69 2.91
CA PRO A 25 0.73 7.70 1.93
C PRO A 25 -0.05 6.39 1.95
N ASP A 26 -1.33 6.47 1.61
CA ASP A 26 -2.21 5.31 1.44
C ASP A 26 -2.46 5.06 -0.06
N VAL A 27 -2.70 3.81 -0.44
CA VAL A 27 -3.05 3.39 -1.81
C VAL A 27 -4.50 2.97 -1.85
N THR A 28 -5.24 3.37 -2.87
CA THR A 28 -6.63 2.92 -3.06
C THR A 28 -6.70 1.82 -4.12
N PHE A 29 -7.34 0.71 -3.76
CA PHE A 29 -7.63 -0.40 -4.66
C PHE A 29 -9.14 -0.45 -4.92
N THR A 30 -9.55 -0.48 -6.20
CA THR A 30 -10.96 -0.51 -6.59
C THR A 30 -11.23 -1.63 -7.59
N ALA A 31 -12.25 -2.44 -7.30
CA ALA A 31 -12.75 -3.49 -8.19
C ALA A 31 -14.26 -3.32 -8.39
N GLY A 32 -14.67 -2.97 -9.62
CA GLY A 32 -16.05 -2.61 -9.93
C GLY A 32 -16.52 -1.42 -9.10
N ALA A 33 -17.53 -1.62 -8.24
CA ALA A 33 -18.10 -0.58 -7.38
C ALA A 33 -17.54 -0.57 -5.95
N THR A 34 -16.58 -1.45 -5.63
CA THR A 34 -16.04 -1.58 -4.26
C THR A 34 -14.59 -1.11 -4.22
N SER A 35 -14.23 -0.36 -3.17
CA SER A 35 -12.87 0.10 -2.94
C SER A 35 -12.40 -0.16 -1.51
N VAL A 36 -11.08 -0.30 -1.34
CA VAL A 36 -10.39 -0.37 -0.04
C VAL A 36 -9.15 0.50 -0.08
N VAL A 37 -8.80 1.08 1.07
CA VAL A 37 -7.61 1.92 1.26
C VAL A 37 -6.58 1.11 2.04
N ALA A 38 -5.41 0.91 1.44
CA ALA A 38 -4.30 0.19 2.03
C ALA A 38 -3.30 1.16 2.66
N LYS A 39 -2.91 0.84 3.89
CA LYS A 39 -1.70 1.39 4.53
C LYS A 39 -0.47 0.61 4.07
N PRO A 40 0.75 1.16 4.19
CA PRO A 40 1.95 0.42 3.81
C PRO A 40 2.18 -0.76 4.76
N THR A 41 2.44 -1.93 4.19
CA THR A 41 2.93 -3.11 4.92
C THR A 41 4.39 -2.92 5.34
N GLN A 42 5.16 -2.16 4.56
CA GLN A 42 6.49 -1.69 4.90
C GLN A 42 6.64 -0.23 4.43
N TYR A 43 7.26 0.60 5.25
CA TYR A 43 7.61 1.98 4.90
C TYR A 43 8.95 2.36 5.54
N CYS A 44 9.96 2.62 4.71
CA CYS A 44 11.26 3.11 5.11
C CYS A 44 11.46 4.57 4.73
N ASP A 45 12.32 5.31 5.44
CA ASP A 45 12.87 6.57 4.95
C ASP A 45 13.68 6.39 3.64
N ILE A 46 14.09 7.49 3.01
CA ILE A 46 14.77 7.42 1.71
C ILE A 46 16.15 6.77 1.79
N ASP A 47 16.80 6.84 2.97
CA ASP A 47 18.10 6.24 3.23
C ASP A 47 18.00 4.77 3.66
N LEU A 48 16.77 4.23 3.78
CA LEU A 48 16.48 2.85 4.21
C LEU A 48 17.01 2.51 5.61
N THR A 49 17.16 3.52 6.47
CA THR A 49 17.68 3.37 7.84
C THR A 49 16.58 3.23 8.87
N HIS A 50 15.43 3.87 8.63
CA HIS A 50 14.27 3.83 9.52
C HIS A 50 13.11 3.16 8.80
N CYS A 51 12.96 1.86 9.04
CA CYS A 51 11.88 1.06 8.47
C CYS A 51 10.82 0.72 9.53
N ASN A 52 9.56 0.89 9.16
CA ASN A 52 8.42 0.37 9.90
C ASN A 52 7.73 -0.71 9.05
N SER A 53 7.35 -1.81 9.68
CA SER A 53 6.55 -2.86 9.04
C SER A 53 5.31 -3.15 9.87
N ASP A 54 4.18 -3.29 9.18
CA ASP A 54 2.89 -3.64 9.77
C ASP A 54 2.33 -4.89 9.08
N ALA A 55 2.44 -6.04 9.74
CA ALA A 55 1.93 -7.30 9.22
C ALA A 55 0.39 -7.35 9.14
N GLY A 56 -0.31 -6.43 9.82
CA GLY A 56 -1.76 -6.27 9.77
C GLY A 56 -2.25 -5.24 8.75
N ALA A 57 -1.34 -4.53 8.07
CA ALA A 57 -1.70 -3.54 7.05
C ALA A 57 -2.25 -4.10 5.72
N PRO A 58 -1.93 -5.34 5.26
CA PRO A 58 -2.56 -5.88 4.07
C PRO A 58 -4.08 -5.82 4.15
N VAL A 59 -4.72 -5.38 3.07
CA VAL A 59 -6.18 -5.26 2.98
C VAL A 59 -6.76 -6.31 2.07
N GLU A 60 -8.01 -6.68 2.31
CA GLU A 60 -8.74 -7.66 1.51
C GLU A 60 -9.82 -7.01 0.66
N LEU A 61 -9.88 -7.37 -0.62
CA LEU A 61 -10.96 -6.98 -1.54
C LEU A 61 -11.40 -8.18 -2.38
N ALA A 62 -12.71 -8.35 -2.57
CA ALA A 62 -13.22 -9.29 -3.55
C ALA A 62 -13.02 -8.70 -4.97
N VAL A 63 -12.29 -9.42 -5.82
CA VAL A 63 -12.04 -9.03 -7.22
C VAL A 63 -12.67 -10.07 -8.13
N PRO A 64 -13.88 -9.84 -8.67
CA PRO A 64 -14.54 -10.82 -9.54
C PRO A 64 -13.71 -11.14 -10.79
N VAL A 65 -13.81 -12.38 -11.28
CA VAL A 65 -13.19 -12.80 -12.55
C VAL A 65 -13.54 -11.81 -13.66
N GLY A 66 -12.54 -11.44 -14.47
CA GLY A 66 -12.68 -10.51 -15.58
C GLY A 66 -12.85 -9.03 -15.17
N THR A 67 -12.86 -8.71 -13.87
CA THR A 67 -12.92 -7.33 -13.38
C THR A 67 -11.51 -6.76 -13.26
N PRO A 68 -11.19 -5.63 -13.94
CA PRO A 68 -9.92 -4.95 -13.73
C PRO A 68 -9.82 -4.40 -12.30
N LEU A 69 -8.62 -4.45 -11.74
CA LEU A 69 -8.30 -3.76 -10.49
C LEU A 69 -7.73 -2.37 -10.81
N GLN A 70 -8.46 -1.31 -10.44
CA GLN A 70 -7.92 0.05 -10.48
C GLN A 70 -7.07 0.30 -9.23
N ILE A 71 -5.93 0.91 -9.42
CA ILE A 71 -4.95 1.22 -8.38
C ILE A 71 -4.63 2.70 -8.48
N ASP A 72 -5.01 3.46 -7.47
CA ASP A 72 -4.75 4.89 -7.37
C ASP A 72 -3.68 5.15 -6.31
N VAL A 73 -2.64 5.87 -6.71
CA VAL A 73 -1.53 6.26 -5.84
C VAL A 73 -1.50 7.78 -5.65
N PRO A 74 -1.19 8.27 -4.45
CA PRO A 74 -1.09 9.70 -4.19
C PRO A 74 0.25 10.25 -4.70
N GLU A 75 0.41 11.57 -4.57
CA GLU A 75 1.55 12.28 -5.13
C GLU A 75 2.89 11.81 -4.54
N GLU A 76 2.94 11.51 -3.26
CA GLU A 76 4.09 11.02 -2.51
C GLU A 76 4.63 9.69 -3.05
N ILE A 77 3.80 8.92 -3.75
CA ILE A 77 4.22 7.70 -4.46
C ILE A 77 4.56 8.04 -5.92
N SER A 78 3.65 8.72 -6.63
CA SER A 78 3.82 9.00 -8.06
C SER A 78 5.01 9.89 -8.39
N SER A 79 5.48 10.70 -7.43
CA SER A 79 6.67 11.56 -7.54
C SER A 79 8.00 10.79 -7.48
N THR A 80 7.94 9.46 -7.37
CA THR A 80 9.09 8.54 -7.42
C THR A 80 8.81 7.41 -8.41
N PRO A 81 9.82 6.66 -8.87
CA PRO A 81 9.55 5.45 -9.62
C PRO A 81 8.74 4.45 -8.79
N TRP A 82 7.75 3.82 -9.39
CA TRP A 82 6.93 2.81 -8.73
C TRP A 82 6.43 1.75 -9.71
N GLN A 83 6.00 0.60 -9.19
CA GLN A 83 5.42 -0.47 -9.99
C GLN A 83 4.33 -1.22 -9.23
N VAL A 84 3.59 -2.06 -9.93
CA VAL A 84 2.67 -3.03 -9.35
C VAL A 84 3.18 -4.43 -9.66
N VAL A 85 3.38 -5.24 -8.62
CA VAL A 85 3.59 -6.68 -8.75
C VAL A 85 2.32 -7.40 -8.32
N PHE A 86 2.01 -8.52 -8.93
CA PHE A 86 0.78 -9.25 -8.64
C PHE A 86 0.94 -10.73 -8.89
N SER A 87 0.12 -11.52 -8.22
CA SER A 87 0.00 -12.96 -8.47
C SER A 87 -1.44 -13.28 -8.85
N TYR A 88 -1.61 -14.22 -9.77
CA TYR A 88 -2.92 -14.67 -10.21
C TYR A 88 -2.91 -16.17 -10.46
N ARG A 89 -4.09 -16.79 -10.39
CA ARG A 89 -4.31 -18.16 -10.79
C ARG A 89 -4.92 -18.17 -12.18
N ASP A 90 -4.31 -18.88 -13.11
CA ASP A 90 -4.81 -19.01 -14.47
C ASP A 90 -6.05 -19.93 -14.55
N GLY A 91 -6.69 -19.97 -15.72
CA GLY A 91 -7.83 -20.86 -15.98
C GLY A 91 -7.54 -22.36 -15.84
N LYS A 92 -6.28 -22.79 -15.74
CA LYS A 92 -5.86 -24.18 -15.49
C LYS A 92 -5.54 -24.45 -14.02
N GLY A 93 -5.61 -23.42 -13.17
CA GLY A 93 -5.31 -23.50 -11.75
C GLY A 93 -3.86 -23.23 -11.38
N ALA A 94 -2.98 -22.93 -12.34
CA ALA A 94 -1.58 -22.63 -12.07
C ALA A 94 -1.42 -21.19 -11.57
N GLN A 95 -0.62 -20.99 -10.52
CA GLN A 95 -0.27 -19.67 -10.05
C GLN A 95 0.86 -19.08 -10.90
N THR A 96 0.68 -17.84 -11.33
CA THR A 96 1.65 -17.06 -12.09
C THR A 96 1.86 -15.70 -11.44
N ASP A 97 3.10 -15.24 -11.43
CA ASP A 97 3.45 -13.89 -11.00
C ASP A 97 3.61 -12.96 -12.21
N GLY A 98 3.16 -11.73 -12.05
CA GLY A 98 3.22 -10.68 -13.06
C GLY A 98 3.65 -9.34 -12.46
N ARG A 99 3.98 -8.40 -13.34
CA ARG A 99 4.28 -7.02 -12.97
C ARG A 99 3.86 -6.04 -14.06
N SER A 100 3.54 -4.83 -13.64
CA SER A 100 3.47 -3.68 -14.54
C SER A 100 4.88 -3.31 -15.05
N PRO A 101 4.99 -2.40 -16.04
CA PRO A 101 6.20 -1.61 -16.20
C PRO A 101 6.52 -0.82 -14.92
N VAL A 102 7.76 -0.35 -14.82
CA VAL A 102 8.11 0.70 -13.85
C VAL A 102 7.58 2.03 -14.38
N PHE A 103 6.73 2.68 -13.61
CA PHE A 103 6.25 4.02 -13.90
C PHE A 103 7.30 5.04 -13.48
N ASN A 104 7.68 5.93 -14.39
CA ASN A 104 8.61 7.01 -14.11
C ASN A 104 7.96 8.08 -13.22
N VAL A 105 8.81 8.93 -12.64
CA VAL A 105 8.40 10.08 -11.82
C VAL A 105 7.32 10.90 -12.53
N ASN A 106 6.19 11.08 -11.84
CA ASN A 106 5.01 11.83 -12.26
C ASN A 106 4.33 11.36 -13.55
N ALA A 107 4.73 10.20 -14.10
CA ALA A 107 4.20 9.71 -15.36
C ALA A 107 2.82 9.04 -15.21
N GLN A 108 2.50 8.52 -14.02
CA GLN A 108 1.27 7.79 -13.76
C GLN A 108 0.84 7.93 -12.30
N LYS A 109 -0.46 8.17 -12.08
CA LYS A 109 -1.13 8.18 -10.75
C LYS A 109 -2.19 7.08 -10.60
N THR A 110 -2.68 6.54 -11.71
CA THR A 110 -3.69 5.48 -11.73
C THR A 110 -3.23 4.36 -12.65
N TYR A 111 -3.37 3.10 -12.22
CA TYR A 111 -3.09 1.94 -13.06
C TYR A 111 -4.26 0.96 -13.03
N SER A 112 -4.68 0.55 -14.24
CA SER A 112 -5.70 -0.48 -14.42
C SER A 112 -5.02 -1.83 -14.66
N LEU A 113 -4.97 -2.67 -13.63
CA LEU A 113 -4.47 -4.04 -13.75
C LEU A 113 -5.54 -4.93 -14.43
N GLN A 114 -5.23 -5.39 -15.64
CA GLN A 114 -5.99 -6.39 -16.36
C GLN A 114 -5.21 -7.71 -16.36
N LEU A 115 -5.85 -8.80 -15.92
CA LEU A 115 -5.22 -10.12 -16.00
C LEU A 115 -5.19 -10.62 -17.46
N PRO A 116 -4.19 -11.42 -17.86
CA PRO A 116 -4.03 -11.84 -19.25
C PRO A 116 -5.17 -12.72 -19.77
N GLY A 117 -5.65 -13.66 -18.96
CA GLY A 117 -6.75 -14.56 -19.29
C GLY A 117 -8.10 -14.08 -18.77
N ALA A 118 -9.16 -14.28 -19.56
CA ALA A 118 -10.52 -13.90 -19.19
C ALA A 118 -11.08 -14.66 -17.98
N THR A 119 -10.52 -15.83 -17.65
CA THR A 119 -10.92 -16.66 -16.51
C THR A 119 -9.91 -16.62 -15.36
N ASP A 120 -8.85 -15.81 -15.49
CA ASP A 120 -7.82 -15.68 -14.47
C ASP A 120 -8.39 -15.00 -13.22
N ARG A 121 -7.86 -15.41 -12.07
CA ARG A 121 -8.27 -14.90 -10.75
C ARG A 121 -7.10 -14.23 -10.07
N LEU A 122 -7.25 -12.96 -9.73
CA LEU A 122 -6.24 -12.25 -8.94
C LEU A 122 -6.14 -12.91 -7.56
N LEU A 123 -4.91 -13.12 -7.08
CA LEU A 123 -4.63 -13.64 -5.74
C LEU A 123 -4.12 -12.52 -4.82
N ALA A 124 -3.17 -11.72 -5.32
CA ALA A 124 -2.65 -10.57 -4.62
C ALA A 124 -2.13 -9.51 -5.60
N ALA A 125 -2.13 -8.26 -5.15
CA ALA A 125 -1.46 -7.15 -5.82
C ALA A 125 -0.70 -6.33 -4.79
N GLN A 126 0.46 -5.81 -5.19
CA GLN A 126 1.31 -4.99 -4.34
C GLN A 126 1.83 -3.80 -5.14
N VAL A 127 1.57 -2.59 -4.65
CA VAL A 127 2.28 -1.39 -5.09
C VAL A 127 3.64 -1.38 -4.43
N GLN A 128 4.69 -1.13 -5.20
CA GLN A 128 6.07 -1.00 -4.74
C GLN A 128 6.61 0.36 -5.12
N GLN A 129 7.05 1.13 -4.13
CA GLN A 129 7.74 2.39 -4.32
C GLN A 129 9.25 2.16 -4.26
N TYR A 130 9.97 2.58 -5.30
CA TYR A 130 11.43 2.53 -5.29
C TYR A 130 12.00 3.59 -4.34
N GLY A 131 13.12 3.24 -3.71
CA GLY A 131 13.85 4.12 -2.81
C GLY A 131 15.04 4.80 -3.48
N PRO A 132 16.22 4.79 -2.84
CA PRO A 132 17.40 5.47 -3.36
C PRO A 132 17.84 4.87 -4.71
N PRO A 133 18.68 5.60 -5.48
CA PRO A 133 19.16 5.14 -6.78
C PRO A 133 19.77 3.74 -6.71
N PRO A 134 19.61 2.91 -7.77
CA PRO A 134 20.19 1.58 -7.79
C PRO A 134 21.69 1.60 -7.53
N GLN A 135 22.17 0.69 -6.70
CA GLN A 135 23.59 0.53 -6.38
C GLN A 135 24.05 -0.88 -6.68
N ALA A 136 25.32 -1.05 -7.07
CA ALA A 136 25.88 -2.37 -7.23
C ALA A 136 26.16 -3.00 -5.86
N ASN A 137 25.70 -4.22 -5.66
CA ASN A 137 26.04 -5.02 -4.50
C ASN A 137 27.58 -5.19 -4.44
N PRO A 138 28.25 -4.82 -3.33
CA PRO A 138 29.71 -4.87 -3.25
C PRO A 138 30.31 -6.28 -3.38
N GLN A 139 29.54 -7.32 -3.09
CA GLN A 139 29.97 -8.72 -3.09
C GLN A 139 29.69 -9.41 -4.43
N THR A 140 28.52 -9.19 -5.02
CA THR A 140 28.07 -9.87 -6.24
C THR A 140 28.24 -9.03 -7.51
N GLY A 141 28.34 -7.70 -7.37
CA GLY A 141 28.33 -6.76 -8.49
C GLY A 141 26.97 -6.56 -9.14
N GLU A 142 25.91 -7.21 -8.65
CA GLU A 142 24.55 -7.09 -9.19
C GLU A 142 23.94 -5.73 -8.84
N LEU A 143 23.17 -5.15 -9.76
CA LEU A 143 22.43 -3.92 -9.48
C LEU A 143 21.23 -4.21 -8.58
N GLU A 144 21.22 -3.57 -7.40
CA GLU A 144 20.12 -3.61 -6.47
C GLU A 144 19.16 -2.45 -6.71
N PHE A 145 17.87 -2.75 -6.78
CA PHE A 145 16.82 -1.75 -6.95
C PHE A 145 15.96 -1.73 -5.68
N PRO A 146 16.28 -0.88 -4.69
CA PRO A 146 15.65 -0.96 -3.39
C PRO A 146 14.18 -0.52 -3.44
N ILE A 147 13.31 -1.32 -2.82
CA ILE A 147 11.91 -0.96 -2.56
C ILE A 147 11.83 -0.38 -1.14
N ARG A 148 11.51 0.90 -1.02
CA ARG A 148 11.39 1.56 0.29
C ARG A 148 10.03 1.39 0.93
N ALA A 149 8.98 1.15 0.14
CA ALA A 149 7.64 0.99 0.66
C ALA A 149 6.77 0.07 -0.20
N SER A 150 5.80 -0.59 0.45
CA SER A 150 4.85 -1.48 -0.20
C SER A 150 3.45 -1.42 0.39
N TRP A 151 2.43 -1.56 -0.46
CA TRP A 151 1.01 -1.62 -0.08
C TRP A 151 0.40 -2.87 -0.68
N VAL A 152 -0.19 -3.73 0.15
CA VAL A 152 -0.60 -5.07 -0.25
C VAL A 152 -2.12 -5.22 -0.22
N LEU A 153 -2.66 -5.72 -1.32
CA LEU A 153 -4.01 -6.23 -1.47
C LEU A 153 -3.96 -7.75 -1.57
N THR A 154 -4.73 -8.46 -0.78
CA THR A 154 -5.05 -9.88 -1.00
C THR A 154 -6.50 -10.02 -1.45
N THR A 155 -6.80 -11.05 -2.23
CA THR A 155 -8.18 -11.35 -2.62
C THR A 155 -8.80 -12.34 -1.65
N LYS A 156 -10.08 -12.13 -1.34
CA LYS A 156 -10.86 -13.11 -0.58
C LYS A 156 -10.98 -14.39 -1.40
N ALA A 157 -10.92 -15.55 -0.75
CA ALA A 157 -11.23 -16.81 -1.39
C ALA A 157 -12.66 -16.73 -2.00
N GLN A 158 -12.74 -16.94 -3.32
CA GLN A 158 -13.98 -16.94 -4.09
C GLN A 158 -14.47 -18.35 -4.35
#